data_AF-A0A936BB12-F1
#
_entry.id   AF-A0A936BB12-F1
#
_cell.length_a   1.000
_cell.length_b   1.000
_cell.length_c   1.000
_cell.angle_alpha   90.00
_cell.angle_beta   90.00
_cell.angle_gamma   90.00
#
_symmetry.space_group_name_H-M   'P 1'
#
loop_
_entity.id
_entity.type
_entity.pdbx_description
1 polymer ?
#
loop_
_entity_poly.entity_id
_entity_poly.type
_entity_poly.pdbx_seq_one_letter_code
_entity_poly.pdbx_strand_id
1 'polypeptide(L)'
;MKQLKPLIRLWPWVLLSLVLTIAPYFWVAQSTPANHQFLGSLINTGDLSVYLAAIRQGAEGAWLFEVTFTPEEITPKITYPFYLALGRLASPLHLDILWLFHGSRVLAGLFLMGVVAVWLHFLEMKAALSDAFFLIFLAGVGAGWCSHWVGIA
;
A
#
# COMPACT_ATOMS: atom_id res chain seq x y z
N MET A 1 -0.61 -24.68 18.29
CA MET A 1 0.74 -24.11 18.01
C MET A 1 1.51 -24.81 16.88
N LYS A 2 1.37 -26.13 16.61
CA LYS A 2 2.11 -26.80 15.51
C LYS A 2 1.72 -26.32 14.09
N GLN A 3 0.48 -25.87 13.89
CA GLN A 3 -0.04 -25.41 12.59
C GLN A 3 0.49 -24.02 12.14
N LEU A 4 1.00 -23.19 13.05
CA LEU A 4 1.50 -21.83 12.73
C LEU A 4 3.02 -21.75 12.52
N LYS A 5 3.77 -22.85 12.80
CA LYS A 5 5.21 -22.90 12.60
C LYS A 5 5.70 -22.53 11.18
N PRO A 6 5.03 -22.93 10.08
CA PRO A 6 5.49 -22.54 8.74
C PRO A 6 5.37 -21.02 8.50
N LEU A 7 4.37 -20.37 9.09
CA LEU A 7 4.18 -18.91 9.01
C LEU A 7 5.31 -18.16 9.71
N ILE A 8 5.72 -18.63 10.90
CA ILE A 8 6.78 -18.01 11.71
C ILE A 8 8.11 -17.95 10.93
N ARG A 9 8.42 -19.00 10.15
CA ARG A 9 9.65 -19.09 9.35
C ARG A 9 9.75 -18.04 8.24
N LEU A 10 8.62 -17.57 7.71
CA LEU A 10 8.60 -16.64 6.56
C LEU A 10 8.67 -15.17 6.98
N TRP A 11 8.50 -14.86 8.28
CA TRP A 11 8.54 -13.49 8.80
C TRP A 11 9.83 -12.71 8.52
N PRO A 12 11.04 -13.29 8.57
CA PRO A 12 12.25 -12.56 8.21
C PRO A 12 12.19 -12.02 6.78
N TRP A 13 11.61 -12.78 5.85
CA TRP A 13 11.44 -12.38 4.45
C TRP A 13 10.35 -11.33 4.27
N VAL A 14 9.26 -11.44 5.04
CA VAL A 14 8.23 -10.41 5.11
C VAL A 14 8.82 -9.09 5.61
N LEU A 15 9.53 -9.11 6.74
CA LEU A 15 10.18 -7.92 7.31
C LEU A 15 11.21 -7.32 6.36
N LEU A 16 12.04 -8.15 5.72
CA LEU A 16 12.99 -7.70 4.73
C LEU A 16 12.26 -7.00 3.56
N SER A 17 11.19 -7.59 3.03
CA SER A 17 10.40 -6.99 1.95
C SER A 17 9.78 -5.64 2.35
N LEU A 18 9.27 -5.52 3.58
CA LEU A 18 8.76 -4.26 4.11
C LEU A 18 9.86 -3.20 4.23
N VAL A 19 11.02 -3.56 4.78
CA VAL A 19 12.16 -2.63 4.87
C VAL A 19 12.58 -2.17 3.48
N LEU A 20 12.73 -3.08 2.52
CA LEU A 20 13.14 -2.74 1.16
C LEU A 20 12.11 -1.86 0.43
N THR A 21 10.83 -2.02 0.71
CA THR A 21 9.76 -1.21 0.08
C THR A 21 9.54 0.13 0.76
N ILE A 22 9.82 0.25 2.06
CA ILE A 22 9.56 1.47 2.85
C ILE A 22 10.79 2.36 2.95
N ALA A 23 11.99 1.79 3.07
CA ALA A 23 13.23 2.55 3.28
C ALA A 23 13.49 3.64 2.22
N PRO A 24 13.23 3.42 0.92
CA PRO A 24 13.43 4.46 -0.09
C PRO A 24 12.57 5.72 0.16
N TYR A 25 11.37 5.58 0.72
CA TYR A 25 10.50 6.72 1.04
C TYR A 25 11.11 7.58 2.16
N PHE A 26 11.63 6.94 3.21
CA PHE A 26 12.31 7.63 4.30
C PHE A 26 13.63 8.27 3.86
N TRP A 27 14.38 7.60 2.98
CA TRP A 27 15.59 8.16 2.40
C TRP A 27 15.26 9.48 1.69
N VAL A 28 14.30 9.44 0.75
CA VAL A 28 13.95 10.62 -0.05
C VAL A 28 13.37 11.73 0.83
N ALA A 29 12.51 11.40 1.80
CA ALA A 29 11.98 12.37 2.75
C ALA A 29 13.10 13.12 3.50
N GLN A 30 14.16 12.42 3.94
CA GLN A 30 15.29 13.03 4.63
C GLN A 30 16.28 13.75 3.70
N SER A 31 16.38 13.31 2.45
CA SER A 31 17.28 13.89 1.45
C SER A 31 16.65 15.05 0.68
N THR A 32 15.41 15.41 0.99
CA THR A 32 14.69 16.48 0.32
C THR A 32 15.34 17.84 0.68
N PRO A 33 15.73 18.66 -0.32
CA PRO A 33 16.33 19.97 -0.09
C PRO A 33 15.42 20.89 0.74
N ALA A 34 16.00 21.80 1.52
CA ALA A 34 15.27 22.68 2.45
C ALA A 34 14.18 23.56 1.77
N ASN A 35 14.27 23.81 0.48
CA ASN A 35 13.30 24.56 -0.32
C ASN A 35 12.25 23.69 -1.04
N HIS A 36 12.24 22.38 -0.77
CA HIS A 36 11.31 21.42 -1.36
C HIS A 36 10.61 20.61 -0.27
N GLN A 37 9.48 19.99 -0.61
CA GLN A 37 8.78 19.05 0.26
C GLN A 37 8.51 17.74 -0.49
N PHE A 38 8.80 16.62 0.16
CA PHE A 38 8.47 15.32 -0.39
C PHE A 38 6.98 15.04 -0.23
N LEU A 39 6.30 14.81 -1.35
CA LEU A 39 4.85 14.58 -1.39
C LEU A 39 4.43 13.17 -0.96
N GLY A 40 5.38 12.29 -0.64
CA GLY A 40 5.09 10.93 -0.18
C GLY A 40 5.01 9.86 -1.27
N SER A 41 5.27 10.20 -2.54
CA SER A 41 5.34 9.22 -3.63
C SER A 41 6.70 9.22 -4.32
N LEU A 42 7.24 8.03 -4.55
CA LEU A 42 8.44 7.82 -5.36
C LEU A 42 8.11 7.57 -6.84
N ILE A 43 6.95 6.98 -7.12
CA ILE A 43 6.50 6.53 -8.45
C ILE A 43 5.00 6.74 -8.51
N ASN A 44 4.49 7.16 -9.67
CA ASN A 44 3.05 7.37 -9.90
C ASN A 44 2.46 8.42 -8.93
N THR A 45 2.95 9.65 -9.05
CA THR A 45 2.53 10.79 -8.24
C THR A 45 1.09 11.24 -8.52
N GLY A 46 0.60 11.00 -9.74
CA GLY A 46 -0.78 11.34 -10.15
C GLY A 46 -1.83 10.60 -9.33
N ASP A 47 -1.69 9.28 -9.21
CA ASP A 47 -2.66 8.45 -8.49
C ASP A 47 -2.65 8.72 -6.98
N LEU A 48 -1.47 8.99 -6.39
CA LEU A 48 -1.38 9.33 -4.96
C LEU A 48 -2.27 10.54 -4.62
N SER A 49 -2.25 11.57 -5.46
CA SER A 49 -2.99 12.81 -5.21
C SER A 49 -4.50 12.56 -5.13
N VAL A 50 -5.03 11.65 -5.96
CA VAL A 50 -6.44 11.27 -5.95
C VAL A 50 -6.78 10.47 -4.68
N TYR A 51 -5.91 9.56 -4.24
CA TYR A 51 -6.12 8.80 -3.01
C TYR A 51 -6.11 9.71 -1.78
N LEU A 52 -5.16 10.64 -1.69
CA LEU A 52 -5.10 11.61 -0.59
C LEU A 52 -6.32 12.54 -0.60
N ALA A 53 -6.78 12.97 -1.77
CA ALA A 53 -8.02 13.74 -1.91
C ALA A 53 -9.24 12.95 -1.40
N ALA A 54 -9.35 11.66 -1.73
CA ALA A 54 -10.42 10.80 -1.23
C ALA A 54 -10.36 10.61 0.29
N ILE A 55 -9.17 10.39 0.87
CA ILE A 55 -9.02 10.30 2.34
C ILE A 55 -9.42 11.64 2.98
N ARG A 56 -9.02 12.77 2.40
CA ARG A 56 -9.39 14.10 2.90
C ARG A 56 -10.90 14.32 2.88
N GLN A 57 -11.57 14.05 1.76
CA GLN A 57 -13.03 14.16 1.67
C GLN A 57 -13.73 13.25 2.68
N GLY A 58 -13.22 12.03 2.88
CA GLY A 58 -13.71 11.12 3.92
C GLY A 58 -13.56 11.71 5.33
N ALA A 59 -12.43 12.36 5.63
CA ALA A 59 -12.20 13.03 6.91
C ALA A 59 -13.13 14.23 7.13
N GLU A 60 -13.51 14.91 6.04
CA GLU A 60 -14.51 15.98 6.00
C GLU A 60 -15.96 15.45 6.07
N GLY A 61 -16.14 14.12 6.03
CA GLY A 61 -17.43 13.46 6.26
C GLY A 61 -18.08 12.83 5.04
N ALA A 62 -17.44 12.87 3.87
CA ALA A 62 -17.99 12.34 2.65
C ALA A 62 -18.03 10.80 2.64
N TRP A 63 -19.09 10.25 2.05
CA TRP A 63 -19.23 8.82 1.72
C TRP A 63 -19.21 8.57 0.20
N LEU A 64 -19.31 9.63 -0.58
CA LEU A 64 -19.20 9.65 -2.03
C LEU A 64 -18.03 10.53 -2.40
N PHE A 65 -17.25 10.12 -3.39
CA PHE A 65 -16.13 10.90 -3.88
C PHE A 65 -16.61 11.93 -4.89
N GLU A 66 -16.16 13.16 -4.72
CA GLU A 66 -16.41 14.30 -5.62
C GLU A 66 -15.12 14.70 -6.33
N VAL A 67 -15.19 14.88 -7.65
CA VAL A 67 -14.05 15.34 -8.43
C VAL A 67 -14.04 16.86 -8.44
N THR A 68 -13.09 17.48 -7.72
CA THR A 68 -13.03 18.95 -7.55
C THR A 68 -12.01 19.64 -8.46
N PHE A 69 -11.28 18.87 -9.29
CA PHE A 69 -10.19 19.38 -10.15
C PHE A 69 -10.61 19.50 -11.63
N THR A 70 -11.91 19.61 -11.88
CA THR A 70 -12.49 19.86 -13.21
C THR A 70 -13.57 20.95 -13.09
N PRO A 71 -13.72 21.82 -14.11
CA PRO A 71 -14.82 22.78 -14.14
C PRO A 71 -16.19 22.12 -14.41
N GLU A 72 -16.21 20.85 -14.84
CA GLU A 72 -17.44 20.12 -15.08
C GLU A 72 -18.12 19.73 -13.76
N GLU A 73 -19.42 19.98 -13.64
CA GLU A 73 -20.19 19.48 -12.51
C GLU A 73 -20.38 17.96 -12.63
N ILE A 74 -19.61 17.21 -11.84
CA ILE A 74 -19.69 15.76 -11.79
C ILE A 74 -20.40 15.36 -10.49
N THR A 75 -21.54 14.68 -10.62
CA THR A 75 -22.26 14.13 -9.46
C THR A 75 -21.34 13.21 -8.65
N PRO A 76 -21.25 13.38 -7.31
CA PRO A 76 -20.46 12.49 -6.45
C PRO A 76 -20.89 11.03 -6.57
N LYS A 77 -19.94 10.11 -6.58
CA LYS A 77 -20.18 8.66 -6.79
C LYS A 77 -19.38 7.81 -5.80
N ILE A 78 -19.75 6.54 -5.68
CA ILE A 78 -18.98 5.56 -4.90
C ILE A 78 -17.71 5.22 -5.68
N THR A 79 -16.68 6.03 -5.50
CA THR A 79 -15.34 5.83 -6.05
C THR A 79 -14.35 5.95 -4.89
N TYR A 80 -13.29 5.14 -4.89
CA TYR A 80 -12.32 5.09 -3.80
C TYR A 80 -12.93 4.82 -2.40
N PRO A 81 -13.92 3.90 -2.24
CA PRO A 81 -14.63 3.72 -0.97
C PRO A 81 -13.71 3.33 0.19
N PHE A 82 -12.64 2.58 -0.09
CA PHE A 82 -11.61 2.25 0.88
C PHE A 82 -10.92 3.51 1.45
N TYR A 83 -10.55 4.45 0.57
CA TYR A 83 -9.86 5.68 0.96
C TYR A 83 -10.79 6.66 1.67
N LEU A 84 -12.04 6.78 1.23
CA LEU A 84 -13.08 7.53 1.96
C LEU A 84 -13.26 6.96 3.38
N ALA A 85 -13.34 5.64 3.52
CA ALA A 85 -13.47 4.98 4.82
C ALA A 85 -12.25 5.24 5.73
N LEU A 86 -11.03 5.24 5.18
CA LEU A 86 -9.83 5.66 5.93
C LEU A 86 -9.98 7.11 6.43
N GLY A 87 -10.47 8.03 5.59
CA GLY A 87 -10.76 9.41 5.98
C GLY A 87 -11.71 9.51 7.16
N ARG A 88 -12.79 8.72 7.15
CA ARG A 88 -13.75 8.64 8.26
C ARG A 88 -13.10 8.22 9.58
N LEU A 89 -12.02 7.42 9.54
CA LEU A 89 -11.23 7.05 10.72
C LEU A 89 -10.20 8.12 11.10
N ALA A 90 -9.68 8.90 10.14
CA ALA A 90 -8.66 9.91 10.36
C ALA A 90 -9.15 11.04 11.28
N SER A 91 -10.38 11.52 11.04
CA SER A 91 -10.97 12.67 11.74
C SER A 91 -11.07 12.48 13.26
N PRO A 92 -11.69 11.41 13.81
CA PRO A 92 -11.79 11.22 15.26
C PRO A 92 -10.45 10.91 15.94
N LEU A 93 -9.45 10.45 15.18
CA LEU A 93 -8.14 10.05 15.71
C LEU A 93 -7.07 11.13 15.51
N HIS A 94 -7.41 12.26 14.88
CA HIS A 94 -6.48 13.33 14.50
C HIS A 94 -5.23 12.82 13.78
N LEU A 95 -5.41 11.81 12.92
CA LEU A 95 -4.30 11.22 12.18
C LEU A 95 -3.96 12.06 10.95
N ASP A 96 -2.65 12.21 10.71
CA ASP A 96 -2.17 12.77 9.46
C ASP A 96 -2.54 11.86 8.28
N ILE A 97 -3.08 12.48 7.22
CA ILE A 97 -3.63 11.79 6.06
C ILE A 97 -2.55 11.00 5.31
N LEU A 98 -1.33 11.56 5.19
CA LEU A 98 -0.24 10.92 4.48
C LEU A 98 0.27 9.71 5.26
N TRP A 99 0.45 9.84 6.57
CA TRP A 99 0.81 8.72 7.43
C TRP A 99 -0.25 7.63 7.46
N LEU A 100 -1.54 8.00 7.45
CA LEU A 100 -2.63 7.03 7.37
C LEU A 100 -2.62 6.27 6.04
N PHE A 101 -2.36 6.95 4.92
CA PHE A 101 -2.19 6.31 3.62
C PHE A 101 -1.05 5.29 3.65
N HIS A 102 0.17 5.69 4.07
CA HIS A 102 1.30 4.77 4.12
C HIS A 102 1.10 3.63 5.14
N GLY A 103 0.52 3.93 6.30
CA GLY A 103 0.19 2.93 7.32
C GLY A 103 -0.79 1.89 6.78
N SER A 104 -1.86 2.33 6.11
CA SER A 104 -2.84 1.42 5.49
C SER A 104 -2.20 0.54 4.41
N ARG A 105 -1.26 1.06 3.61
CA ARG A 105 -0.49 0.26 2.63
C ARG A 105 0.32 -0.84 3.30
N VAL A 106 1.02 -0.54 4.39
CA VAL A 106 1.80 -1.53 5.13
C VAL A 106 0.89 -2.60 5.73
N LEU A 107 -0.23 -2.18 6.35
CA LEU A 107 -1.21 -3.10 6.93
C LEU A 107 -1.86 -3.99 5.86
N ALA A 108 -2.24 -3.43 4.71
CA ALA A 108 -2.81 -4.19 3.61
C ALA A 108 -1.79 -5.20 3.03
N GLY A 109 -0.52 -4.79 2.91
CA GLY A 109 0.56 -5.69 2.50
C GLY A 109 0.76 -6.86 3.47
N LEU A 110 0.84 -6.58 4.77
CA LEU A 110 0.92 -7.60 5.82
C LEU A 110 -0.29 -8.54 5.81
N PHE A 111 -1.49 -7.98 5.66
CA PHE A 111 -2.73 -8.76 5.55
C PHE A 111 -2.70 -9.68 4.33
N LEU A 112 -2.33 -9.16 3.15
CA LEU A 112 -2.21 -9.95 1.93
C LEU A 112 -1.19 -11.08 2.08
N MET A 113 -0.02 -10.80 2.66
CA MET A 113 0.99 -11.83 2.94
C MET A 113 0.46 -12.92 3.88
N GLY A 114 -0.29 -12.53 4.92
CA GLY A 114 -0.97 -13.47 5.82
C GLY A 114 -1.97 -14.36 5.07
N VAL A 115 -2.82 -13.75 4.22
CA VAL A 115 -3.80 -14.47 3.40
C VAL A 115 -3.11 -15.44 2.45
N VAL A 116 -2.06 -15.02 1.74
CA VAL A 116 -1.32 -15.89 0.80
C VAL A 116 -0.66 -17.05 1.54
N ALA A 117 -0.05 -16.79 2.70
CA ALA A 117 0.61 -17.84 3.45
C ALA A 117 -0.40 -18.87 4.03
N VAL A 118 -1.58 -18.41 4.46
CA VAL A 118 -2.69 -19.30 4.84
C VAL A 118 -3.21 -20.07 3.64
N TRP A 119 -3.40 -19.42 2.49
CA TRP A 119 -3.86 -20.06 1.26
C TRP A 119 -2.89 -21.15 0.79
N LEU A 120 -1.59 -20.89 0.77
CA LEU A 120 -0.58 -21.89 0.43
C LEU A 120 -0.54 -23.06 1.42
N HIS A 121 -0.90 -22.84 2.68
CA HIS A 121 -1.05 -23.92 3.66
C HIS A 121 -2.25 -24.82 3.33
N PHE A 122 -3.38 -24.24 2.92
CA PHE A 122 -4.57 -24.99 2.51
C PHE A 122 -4.37 -25.84 1.25
N LEU A 123 -3.40 -25.51 0.40
CA LEU A 123 -3.07 -26.30 -0.79
C LEU A 123 -2.28 -27.58 -0.48
N GLU A 124 -1.95 -27.85 0.78
CA GLU A 124 -1.23 -29.05 1.25
C GLU A 124 0.08 -29.35 0.48
N MET A 125 0.71 -28.29 -0.04
CA MET A 125 1.93 -28.40 -0.82
C MET A 125 3.11 -28.83 0.06
N LYS A 126 4.12 -29.46 -0.54
CA LYS A 126 5.41 -29.68 0.13
C LYS A 126 5.95 -28.35 0.65
N ALA A 127 6.45 -28.33 1.88
CA ALA A 127 6.88 -27.10 2.55
C ALA A 127 7.88 -26.27 1.73
N ALA A 128 8.87 -26.92 1.09
CA ALA A 128 9.85 -26.22 0.26
C ALA A 128 9.23 -25.55 -0.98
N LEU A 129 8.20 -26.16 -1.56
CA LEU A 129 7.49 -25.61 -2.72
C LEU A 129 6.60 -24.43 -2.30
N SER A 130 5.89 -24.57 -1.18
CA SER A 130 5.12 -23.47 -0.57
C SER A 130 6.00 -22.26 -0.25
N ASP A 131 7.18 -22.48 0.34
CA ASP A 131 8.14 -21.41 0.61
C ASP A 131 8.63 -20.76 -0.68
N ALA A 132 8.97 -21.54 -1.69
CA ALA A 132 9.40 -21.02 -2.97
C ALA A 132 8.33 -20.14 -3.61
N PHE A 133 7.06 -20.58 -3.62
CA PHE A 133 5.95 -19.77 -4.11
C PHE A 133 5.78 -18.47 -3.31
N PHE A 134 5.88 -18.55 -1.98
CA PHE A 134 5.77 -17.36 -1.13
C PHE A 134 6.90 -16.36 -1.39
N LEU A 135 8.14 -16.83 -1.53
CA LEU A 135 9.30 -15.98 -1.84
C LEU A 135 9.20 -15.39 -3.24
N ILE A 136 8.76 -16.15 -4.23
CA ILE A 136 8.48 -15.65 -5.58
C ILE A 136 7.37 -14.60 -5.54
N PHE A 137 6.30 -14.82 -4.75
CA PHE A 137 5.26 -13.84 -4.55
C PHE A 137 5.80 -12.55 -3.93
N LEU A 138 6.61 -12.64 -2.86
CA LEU A 138 7.24 -11.49 -2.23
C LEU A 138 8.14 -10.71 -3.21
N ALA A 139 8.88 -11.41 -4.07
CA ALA A 139 9.76 -10.79 -5.06
C ALA A 139 9.01 -10.23 -6.29
N GLY A 140 7.95 -10.92 -6.73
CA GLY A 140 7.28 -10.71 -8.01
C GLY A 140 6.31 -9.52 -8.03
N VAL A 141 5.75 -9.14 -6.88
CA VAL A 141 4.80 -8.00 -6.80
C VAL A 141 5.50 -6.65 -7.08
N GLY A 142 6.85 -6.60 -7.11
CA GLY A 142 7.64 -5.43 -7.54
C GLY A 142 8.23 -5.51 -8.96
N ALA A 143 8.20 -6.67 -9.62
CA ALA A 143 8.90 -6.88 -10.91
C ALA A 143 8.15 -6.31 -12.12
N GLY A 144 6.85 -6.00 -11.99
CA GLY A 144 6.05 -5.38 -13.06
C GLY A 144 6.60 -4.04 -13.55
N TRP A 145 7.44 -3.38 -12.75
CA TRP A 145 8.07 -2.09 -13.03
C TRP A 145 9.41 -2.20 -13.75
N CYS A 146 10.01 -3.39 -13.86
CA CYS A 146 11.18 -3.59 -14.72
C CYS A 146 10.88 -3.20 -16.18
N SER A 147 9.61 -3.24 -16.60
CA SER A 147 9.16 -2.74 -17.91
C SER A 147 9.46 -1.26 -18.14
N HIS A 148 9.35 -0.41 -17.11
CA HIS A 148 9.69 1.02 -17.20
C HIS A 148 11.19 1.25 -17.40
N TRP A 149 12.04 0.36 -16.88
CA TRP A 149 13.50 0.43 -17.06
C TRP A 149 13.97 -0.08 -18.42
N VAL A 150 13.17 -0.91 -19.09
CA VAL A 150 13.47 -1.44 -20.44
C VAL A 150 12.89 -0.54 -21.55
N GLY A 151 12.21 0.55 -21.20
CA GLY A 151 11.70 1.53 -22.18
C GLY A 151 10.55 1.01 -23.05
N ILE A 152 9.74 0.07 -22.54
CA ILE A 152 8.57 -0.48 -23.26
C ILE A 152 7.27 0.23 -22.81
N ALA A 153 7.35 1.51 -22.43
CA ALA A 153 6.18 2.33 -22.09
C ALA A 153 6.17 3.62 -22.91
#